data_AF-A0A0F4RP44-F1
#
_entry.id   AF-A0A0F4RP44-F1
#
_cell.length_a   1.000
_cell.length_b   1.000
_cell.length_c   1.000
_cell.angle_alpha   90.00
_cell.angle_beta   90.00
_cell.angle_gamma   90.00
#
_symmetry.space_group_name_H-M   'P 1'
#
loop_
_entity.id
_entity.type
_entity.pdbx_description
1 polymer ?
#
loop_
_entity_poly.entity_id
_entity_poly.type
_entity_poly.pdbx_seq_one_letter_code
_entity_poly.pdbx_strand_id
1 'polypeptide(L)'
;MSTMKSHIISAVIALQLAATGTSAQTANEQLNFFATCAGRLSAMMEFQWMFDGTQSEETMQQRNDVVRFIEAIMLPEQGREIFQIRIASKQAHSALLTRAVFNDDVADAQWARLQAARLTQECTAMLLS
;
A
#
# COMPACT_ATOMS: atom_id res chain seq x y z
N MET A 1 37.34 -29.45 -36.23
CA MET A 1 35.90 -29.11 -36.09
C MET A 1 35.38 -29.23 -34.65
N SER A 2 36.19 -28.98 -33.60
CA SER A 2 35.78 -29.19 -32.20
C SER A 2 35.85 -27.94 -31.30
N THR A 3 36.38 -26.82 -31.79
CA THR A 3 36.56 -25.58 -31.01
C THR A 3 35.37 -24.61 -31.11
N MET A 4 34.60 -24.66 -32.21
CA MET A 4 33.49 -23.73 -32.46
C MET A 4 32.25 -23.99 -31.58
N LYS A 5 32.08 -25.22 -31.06
CA LYS A 5 30.97 -25.57 -30.16
C LYS A 5 31.19 -25.12 -28.70
N SER A 6 32.45 -24.95 -28.28
CA SER A 6 32.79 -24.60 -26.90
C SER A 6 32.48 -23.13 -26.58
N HIS A 7 32.66 -22.24 -27.56
CA HIS A 7 32.44 -20.79 -27.36
C HIS A 7 30.96 -20.38 -27.36
N ILE A 8 30.07 -21.18 -27.98
CA ILE A 8 28.63 -20.91 -28.00
C ILE A 8 28.01 -21.22 -26.63
N ILE A 9 28.55 -22.18 -25.89
CA ILE A 9 27.99 -22.59 -24.58
C ILE A 9 28.31 -21.54 -23.49
N SER A 10 29.49 -20.92 -23.49
CA SER A 10 29.84 -19.90 -22.50
C SER A 10 29.08 -18.58 -22.64
N ALA A 11 28.62 -18.21 -23.85
CA ALA A 11 27.87 -16.98 -24.06
C ALA A 11 26.41 -17.07 -23.56
N VAL A 12 25.83 -18.27 -23.53
CA VAL A 12 24.43 -18.48 -23.08
C VAL A 12 24.30 -18.43 -21.56
N ILE A 13 25.34 -18.85 -20.82
CA ILE A 13 25.31 -18.88 -19.35
C ILE A 13 25.45 -17.48 -18.74
N ALA A 14 26.17 -16.56 -19.40
CA ALA A 14 26.37 -15.20 -18.90
C ALA A 14 25.13 -14.31 -19.00
N LEU A 15 24.17 -14.63 -19.88
CA LEU A 15 22.97 -13.80 -20.09
C LEU A 15 21.82 -14.14 -19.13
N GLN A 16 21.89 -15.28 -18.41
CA GLN A 16 20.80 -15.74 -17.54
C GLN A 16 20.91 -15.22 -16.09
N LEU A 17 22.04 -14.64 -15.67
CA LEU A 17 22.23 -14.16 -14.29
C LEU A 17 21.73 -12.72 -14.04
N ALA A 18 21.25 -11.99 -15.05
CA ALA A 18 20.81 -10.60 -14.89
C ALA A 18 19.31 -10.44 -14.52
N ALA A 19 18.54 -11.53 -14.44
CA ALA A 19 17.08 -11.47 -14.32
C ALA A 19 16.52 -11.58 -12.88
N THR A 20 17.36 -11.66 -11.85
CA THR A 20 16.91 -11.95 -10.46
C THR A 20 16.58 -10.72 -9.61
N GLY A 21 16.74 -9.50 -10.13
CA GLY A 21 16.51 -8.26 -9.37
C GLY A 21 15.09 -7.69 -9.39
N THR A 22 14.25 -8.09 -10.36
CA THR A 22 12.95 -7.43 -10.58
C THR A 22 11.85 -7.88 -9.61
N SER A 23 11.84 -9.14 -9.19
CA SER A 23 10.75 -9.69 -8.36
C SER A 23 10.76 -9.19 -6.91
N ALA A 24 11.94 -9.00 -6.31
CA ALA A 24 12.07 -8.49 -4.95
C ALA A 24 11.67 -7.01 -4.86
N GLN A 25 12.01 -6.22 -5.90
CA GLN A 25 11.59 -4.82 -5.98
C GLN A 25 10.07 -4.68 -6.06
N THR A 26 9.40 -5.50 -6.88
CA THR A 26 7.94 -5.49 -6.97
C THR A 26 7.26 -5.93 -5.67
N ALA A 27 7.84 -6.88 -4.94
CA ALA A 27 7.31 -7.33 -3.65
C ALA A 27 7.38 -6.22 -2.58
N ASN A 28 8.49 -5.49 -2.52
CA ASN A 28 8.62 -4.35 -1.60
C ASN A 28 7.68 -3.19 -1.98
N GLU A 29 7.50 -2.90 -3.26
CA GLU A 29 6.55 -1.88 -3.73
C GLU A 29 5.12 -2.26 -3.34
N GLN A 30 4.74 -3.52 -3.52
CA GLN A 30 3.43 -4.05 -3.14
C GLN A 30 3.22 -4.03 -1.61
N LEU A 31 4.24 -4.42 -0.85
CA LEU A 31 4.21 -4.38 0.62
C LEU A 31 4.05 -2.93 1.14
N ASN A 32 4.79 -1.99 0.56
CA ASN A 32 4.66 -0.57 0.89
C ASN A 32 3.27 -0.03 0.56
N PHE A 33 2.72 -0.42 -0.59
CA PHE A 33 1.36 -0.06 -0.98
C PHE A 33 0.31 -0.58 0.01
N PHE A 34 0.38 -1.86 0.39
CA PHE A 34 -0.52 -2.42 1.41
C PHE A 34 -0.34 -1.75 2.77
N ALA A 35 0.90 -1.46 3.19
CA ALA A 35 1.18 -0.74 4.42
C ALA A 35 0.56 0.67 4.42
N THR A 36 0.67 1.39 3.32
CA THR A 36 0.02 2.69 3.13
C THR A 36 -1.50 2.57 3.23
N CYS A 37 -2.09 1.57 2.57
CA CYS A 37 -3.52 1.35 2.60
C CYS A 37 -4.05 0.95 3.97
N ALA A 38 -3.36 0.08 4.70
CA ALA A 38 -3.71 -0.26 6.08
C ALA A 38 -3.70 0.98 6.99
N GLY A 39 -2.76 1.91 6.77
CA GLY A 39 -2.73 3.20 7.47
C GLY A 39 -3.92 4.09 7.15
N ARG A 40 -4.22 4.32 5.86
CA ARG A 40 -5.35 5.15 5.39
C ARG A 40 -6.69 4.61 5.88
N LEU A 41 -6.93 3.31 5.71
CA LEU A 41 -8.18 2.67 6.15
C LEU A 41 -8.33 2.70 7.68
N SER A 42 -7.24 2.63 8.44
CA SER A 42 -7.31 2.81 9.90
C SER A 42 -7.73 4.23 10.29
N ALA A 43 -7.29 5.26 9.57
CA ALA A 43 -7.74 6.64 9.80
C ALA A 43 -9.22 6.83 9.40
N MET A 44 -9.64 6.25 8.26
CA MET A 44 -11.03 6.30 7.81
C MET A 44 -11.98 5.63 8.81
N MET A 45 -11.63 4.43 9.28
CA MET A 45 -12.41 3.69 10.29
C MET A 45 -12.60 4.50 11.57
N GLU A 46 -11.52 5.11 12.08
CA GLU A 46 -11.59 5.94 13.30
C GLU A 46 -12.40 7.22 13.10
N PHE A 47 -12.28 7.85 11.93
CA PHE A 47 -13.11 8.99 11.58
C PHE A 47 -14.59 8.61 11.48
N GLN A 48 -14.90 7.47 10.87
CA GLN A 48 -16.28 6.96 10.78
C GLN A 48 -16.85 6.62 12.16
N TRP A 49 -16.07 6.12 13.13
CA TRP A 49 -16.60 5.96 14.49
C TRP A 49 -17.13 7.26 15.11
N MET A 50 -16.61 8.42 14.70
CA MET A 50 -17.10 9.72 15.18
C MET A 50 -18.39 10.19 14.49
N PHE A 51 -18.66 9.75 13.26
CA PHE A 51 -19.71 10.34 12.41
C PHE A 51 -20.71 9.33 11.82
N ASP A 52 -20.27 8.10 11.55
CA ASP A 52 -21.01 7.01 10.89
C ASP A 52 -20.50 5.63 11.37
N GLY A 53 -20.93 5.25 12.57
CA GLY A 53 -20.48 4.03 13.24
C GLY A 53 -20.88 2.71 12.56
N THR A 54 -21.76 2.73 11.55
CA THR A 54 -22.06 1.53 10.74
C THR A 54 -21.04 1.35 9.63
N GLN A 55 -20.63 2.44 8.97
CA GLN A 55 -19.65 2.40 7.89
C GLN A 55 -18.24 2.03 8.40
N SER A 56 -17.94 2.31 9.68
CA SER A 56 -16.68 1.91 10.31
C SER A 56 -16.48 0.40 10.35
N GLU A 57 -17.54 -0.40 10.44
CA GLU A 57 -17.44 -1.87 10.45
C GLU A 57 -17.00 -2.41 9.08
N GLU A 58 -17.52 -1.84 8.00
CA GLU A 58 -17.09 -2.18 6.65
C GLU A 58 -15.62 -1.81 6.42
N THR A 59 -15.23 -0.59 6.80
CA THR A 59 -13.84 -0.15 6.68
C THR A 59 -12.90 -0.97 7.58
N MET A 60 -13.36 -1.40 8.75
CA MET A 60 -12.60 -2.30 9.63
C MET A 60 -12.33 -3.63 8.93
N GLN A 61 -13.34 -4.21 8.28
CA GLN A 61 -13.18 -5.45 7.54
C GLN A 61 -12.16 -5.27 6.40
N GLN A 62 -12.32 -4.23 5.58
CA GLN A 62 -11.37 -3.91 4.50
C GLN A 62 -9.95 -3.72 5.02
N ARG A 63 -9.78 -2.99 6.13
CA ARG A 63 -8.48 -2.78 6.79
C ARG A 63 -7.87 -4.11 7.24
N ASN A 64 -8.67 -5.01 7.81
CA ASN A 64 -8.21 -6.33 8.23
C ASN A 64 -7.78 -7.19 7.04
N ASP A 65 -8.48 -7.10 5.91
CA ASP A 65 -8.12 -7.80 4.68
C ASP A 65 -6.75 -7.35 4.16
N VAL A 66 -6.50 -6.04 4.12
CA VAL A 66 -5.19 -5.50 3.74
C VAL A 66 -4.09 -5.94 4.71
N VAL A 67 -4.36 -5.97 6.01
CA VAL A 67 -3.38 -6.43 7.01
C VAL A 67 -3.00 -7.90 6.80
N ARG A 68 -3.94 -8.76 6.40
CA ARG A 68 -3.61 -10.15 6.06
C ARG A 68 -2.67 -10.25 4.86
N PHE A 69 -2.77 -9.36 3.88
CA PHE A 69 -1.80 -9.32 2.77
C PHE A 69 -0.41 -8.89 3.23
N ILE A 70 -0.31 -7.93 4.15
CA ILE A 70 0.97 -7.54 4.76
C ILE A 70 1.58 -8.74 5.47
N GLU A 71 0.81 -9.42 6.33
CA GLU A 71 1.27 -10.58 7.08
C GLU A 71 1.72 -11.74 6.19
N ALA A 72 1.11 -11.89 5.02
CA ALA A 72 1.44 -12.96 4.07
C ALA A 72 2.78 -12.75 3.34
N ILE A 73 3.20 -11.49 3.11
CA ILE A 73 4.37 -11.18 2.26
C ILE A 73 5.52 -10.50 3.00
N MET A 74 5.28 -9.99 4.20
CA MET A 74 6.29 -9.28 4.99
C MET A 74 7.31 -10.24 5.60
N LEU A 75 8.60 -9.95 5.42
CA LEU A 75 9.67 -10.66 6.10
C LEU A 75 9.82 -10.19 7.56
N PRO A 76 10.25 -11.05 8.50
CA PRO A 76 10.30 -10.72 9.92
C PRO A 76 11.09 -9.45 10.28
N GLU A 77 12.17 -9.16 9.55
CA GLU A 77 13.02 -7.98 9.76
C GLU A 77 12.38 -6.66 9.32
N GLN A 78 11.34 -6.70 8.48
CA GLN A 78 10.70 -5.51 7.90
C GLN A 78 9.64 -4.88 8.82
N GLY A 79 9.26 -5.56 9.91
CA GLY A 79 8.12 -5.15 10.74
C GLY A 79 8.19 -3.72 11.28
N ARG A 80 9.39 -3.24 11.64
CA ARG A 80 9.58 -1.85 12.10
C ARG A 80 9.26 -0.85 11.00
N GLU A 81 9.80 -1.05 9.80
CA GLU A 81 9.64 -0.16 8.66
C GLU A 81 8.17 -0.11 8.22
N ILE A 82 7.55 -1.27 8.04
CA ILE A 82 6.14 -1.39 7.63
C ILE A 82 5.20 -0.75 8.65
N PHE A 83 5.51 -0.88 9.95
CA PHE A 83 4.73 -0.20 10.98
C PHE A 83 4.85 1.32 10.90
N GLN A 84 6.04 1.86 10.61
CA GLN A 84 6.22 3.31 10.42
C GLN A 84 5.45 3.84 9.21
N ILE A 85 5.44 3.11 8.08
CA ILE A 85 4.66 3.48 6.89
C ILE A 85 3.16 3.56 7.24
N ARG A 86 2.65 2.58 8.01
CA ARG A 86 1.26 2.55 8.45
C ARG A 86 0.92 3.76 9.33
N ILE A 87 1.77 4.11 10.28
CA ILE A 87 1.57 5.29 11.15
C ILE A 87 1.57 6.57 10.33
N ALA A 88 2.59 6.79 9.51
CA ALA A 88 2.71 8.01 8.72
C ALA A 88 1.52 8.19 7.76
N SER A 89 1.12 7.10 7.10
CA SER A 89 -0.03 7.10 6.18
C SER A 89 -1.34 7.36 6.91
N LYS A 90 -1.52 6.79 8.12
CA LYS A 90 -2.68 7.05 8.98
C LYS A 90 -2.76 8.52 9.38
N GLN A 91 -1.66 9.10 9.85
CA GLN A 91 -1.58 10.50 10.26
C GLN A 91 -1.90 11.44 9.09
N ALA A 92 -1.28 11.20 7.92
CA ALA A 92 -1.53 12.01 6.73
C ALA A 92 -2.99 11.95 6.27
N HIS A 93 -3.61 10.75 6.32
CA HIS A 93 -5.01 10.60 5.93
C HIS A 93 -5.97 11.22 6.96
N SER A 94 -5.69 11.07 8.25
CA SER A 94 -6.44 11.75 9.32
C SER A 94 -6.41 13.28 9.16
N ALA A 95 -5.28 13.85 8.74
CA ALA A 95 -5.18 15.28 8.45
C ALA A 95 -6.10 15.72 7.29
N LEU A 96 -6.22 14.92 6.23
CA LEU A 96 -7.18 15.19 5.14
C LEU A 96 -8.62 15.13 5.64
N LEU A 97 -8.97 14.10 6.41
CA LEU A 97 -10.31 13.93 6.96
C LEU A 97 -10.70 15.07 7.92
N THR A 98 -9.74 15.52 8.74
CA THR A 98 -9.91 16.66 9.64
C THR A 98 -10.14 17.95 8.85
N ARG A 99 -9.31 18.23 7.84
CA ARG A 99 -9.49 19.40 6.96
C ARG A 99 -10.82 19.38 6.21
N ALA A 100 -11.28 18.20 5.81
CA ALA A 100 -12.55 18.07 5.10
C ALA A 100 -13.77 18.48 5.94
N VAL A 101 -13.67 18.41 7.28
CA VAL A 101 -14.78 18.72 8.21
C VAL A 101 -14.61 20.07 8.89
N PHE A 102 -13.39 20.40 9.31
CA PHE A 102 -13.15 21.50 10.26
C PHE A 102 -12.41 22.69 9.65
N ASN A 103 -12.16 22.72 8.33
CA ASN A 103 -11.52 23.87 7.69
C ASN A 103 -12.56 24.92 7.26
N ASP A 104 -12.30 26.19 7.59
CA ASP A 104 -13.14 27.33 7.21
C ASP A 104 -13.00 27.70 5.72
N ASP A 105 -11.86 27.35 5.10
CA ASP A 105 -11.70 27.46 3.64
C ASP A 105 -12.50 26.35 2.95
N VAL A 106 -13.65 26.72 2.38
CA VAL A 106 -14.57 25.80 1.69
C VAL A 106 -13.90 25.09 0.51
N ALA A 107 -13.02 25.76 -0.22
CA ALA A 107 -12.36 25.17 -1.37
C ALA A 107 -11.35 24.10 -0.92
N ASP A 108 -10.57 24.40 0.13
CA ASP A 108 -9.65 23.44 0.73
C ASP A 108 -10.36 22.24 1.35
N ALA A 109 -11.46 22.48 2.09
CA ALA A 109 -12.27 21.43 2.69
C ALA A 109 -12.85 20.49 1.62
N GLN A 110 -13.35 21.04 0.51
CA GLN A 110 -13.85 20.25 -0.61
C GLN A 110 -12.74 19.44 -1.28
N TRP A 111 -11.57 20.05 -1.52
CA TRP A 111 -10.41 19.34 -2.05
C TRP A 111 -9.98 18.19 -1.14
N ALA A 112 -9.88 18.44 0.17
CA ALA A 112 -9.47 17.44 1.14
C ALA A 112 -10.45 16.26 1.20
N ARG A 113 -11.77 16.53 1.10
CA ARG A 113 -12.80 15.50 1.01
C ARG A 113 -12.63 14.61 -0.22
N LEU A 114 -12.48 15.23 -1.40
CA LEU A 114 -12.29 14.50 -2.66
C LEU A 114 -11.00 13.68 -2.64
N GLN A 115 -9.93 14.26 -2.10
CA GLN A 115 -8.64 13.60 -2.01
C GLN A 115 -8.68 12.43 -1.03
N ALA A 116 -9.33 12.56 0.13
CA ALA A 116 -9.53 11.45 1.05
C ALA A 116 -10.33 10.31 0.40
N ALA A 117 -11.46 10.62 -0.25
CA ALA A 117 -12.28 9.63 -0.94
C ALA A 117 -11.51 8.87 -2.02
N ARG A 118 -10.76 9.59 -2.87
CA ARG A 118 -9.93 9.01 -3.93
C ARG A 118 -8.88 8.05 -3.37
N LEU A 119 -8.15 8.47 -2.33
CA LEU A 119 -7.09 7.64 -1.73
C LEU A 119 -7.64 6.41 -1.00
N THR A 120 -8.85 6.48 -0.45
CA THR A 120 -9.54 5.31 0.12
C THR A 120 -10.00 4.37 -0.97
N GLN A 121 -10.56 4.89 -2.07
CA GLN A 121 -10.98 4.10 -3.22
C GLN A 121 -9.81 3.34 -3.86
N GLU A 122 -8.63 3.97 -3.98
CA GLU A 122 -7.41 3.28 -4.44
C GLU A 122 -7.10 2.03 -3.61
N CYS A 123 -7.34 2.10 -2.30
CA CYS A 123 -7.05 1.01 -1.38
C CYS A 123 -8.12 -0.09 -1.37
N THR A 124 -9.38 0.24 -1.69
CA THR A 124 -10.47 -0.74 -1.69
C THR A 124 -10.68 -1.38 -3.06
N ALA A 125 -10.27 -0.74 -4.15
CA ALA A 125 -10.43 -1.27 -5.52
C ALA A 125 -9.75 -2.64 -5.70
N MET A 126 -8.65 -2.90 -4.99
CA MET A 126 -7.94 -4.18 -5.04
C MET A 126 -8.62 -5.31 -4.24
N LEU A 127 -9.58 -4.98 -3.37
CA LEU A 127 -10.30 -5.95 -2.54
C LEU A 127 -11.54 -6.53 -3.24
N LEU A 128 -11.90 -5.98 -4.40
CA LEU A 128 -13.11 -6.30 -5.16
C LEU A 128 -12.86 -7.31 -6.31
N SER A 129 -11.74 -8.01 -6.31
CA SER A 129 -11.36 -9.03 -7.31
C SER A 129 -11.76 -10.45 -6.90
#